data_AF-A0A842N578-F1
#
_entry.id   AF-A0A842N578-F1
#
_cell.length_a   1.000
_cell.length_b   1.000
_cell.length_c   1.000
_cell.angle_alpha   90.00
_cell.angle_beta   90.00
_cell.angle_gamma   90.00
#
_symmetry.space_group_name_H-M   'P 1'
#
loop_
_entity.id
_entity.type
_entity.pdbx_description
1 polymer ?
#
loop_
_entity_poly.entity_id
_entity_poly.type
_entity_poly.pdbx_seq_one_letter_code
_entity_poly.pdbx_strand_id
1 'polypeptide(L)'
;VLSTDVYYGGNEEALRKYGSANVLSIEMEASTIFTLAALRGKPAGAIMVVDGNLVKGTGKGEFEPGDKTGELADRVQSSIDDEIRVAIRACQILEEA
;
A
#
# COMPACT_ATOMS: atom_id res chain seq x y z
N VAL A 1 2.13 2.87 -8.06
CA VAL A 1 2.51 3.02 -6.64
C VAL A 1 3.99 3.35 -6.58
N LEU A 2 4.44 4.03 -5.54
CA LEU A 2 5.86 4.24 -5.27
C LEU A 2 6.27 3.31 -4.13
N SER A 3 7.22 2.40 -4.38
CA SER A 3 7.89 1.66 -3.31
C SER A 3 9.10 2.46 -2.83
N THR A 4 9.22 2.70 -1.53
CA THR A 4 10.36 3.43 -0.97
C THR A 4 10.81 2.86 0.37
N ASP A 5 12.12 2.75 0.57
CA ASP A 5 12.70 2.34 1.86
C ASP A 5 12.59 3.44 2.93
N VAL A 6 12.22 4.67 2.55
CA VAL A 6 12.16 5.84 3.43
C VAL A 6 10.75 5.98 4.01
N TYR A 7 10.55 5.40 5.19
CA TYR A 7 9.29 5.56 5.92
C TYR A 7 9.21 6.91 6.66
N TYR A 8 10.26 7.27 7.41
CA TYR A 8 10.35 8.54 8.16
C TYR A 8 11.15 9.61 7.40
N GLY A 9 10.91 10.88 7.72
CA GLY A 9 11.68 11.99 7.13
C GLY A 9 11.19 12.38 5.73
N GLY A 10 9.87 12.49 5.57
CA GLY A 10 9.23 12.79 4.29
C GLY A 10 9.84 13.98 3.54
N ASN A 11 9.94 13.83 2.22
CA ASN A 11 10.43 14.86 1.32
C ASN A 11 9.25 15.42 0.50
N GLU A 12 8.83 16.66 0.81
CA GLU A 12 7.71 17.30 0.10
C GLU A 12 7.94 17.45 -1.41
N GLU A 13 9.20 17.63 -1.84
CA GLU A 13 9.55 17.68 -3.27
C GLU A 13 9.28 16.33 -3.93
N ALA A 14 9.65 15.23 -3.26
CA ALA A 14 9.36 13.89 -3.74
C ALA A 14 7.85 13.65 -3.83
N LEU A 15 7.08 14.04 -2.81
CA LEU A 15 5.60 13.91 -2.83
C LEU A 15 4.98 14.69 -3.99
N ARG A 16 5.43 15.93 -4.23
CA ARG A 16 4.95 16.74 -5.36
C ARG A 16 5.34 16.13 -6.71
N LYS A 17 6.58 15.65 -6.84
CA LYS A 17 7.09 15.01 -8.07
C LYS A 17 6.31 13.75 -8.43
N TYR A 18 6.07 12.87 -7.46
CA TYR A 18 5.34 11.63 -7.73
C TYR A 18 3.83 11.86 -7.86
N GLY A 19 3.27 12.83 -7.11
CA GLY A 19 1.89 13.26 -7.28
C GLY A 19 1.61 13.82 -8.68
N SER A 20 2.49 14.66 -9.22
CA SER A 20 2.35 15.19 -10.59
C SER A 20 2.55 14.11 -11.67
N ALA A 21 3.20 13.01 -11.33
CA ALA A 21 3.32 11.82 -12.17
C ALA A 21 2.14 10.82 -12.02
N ASN A 22 1.05 11.21 -11.35
CA ASN A 22 -0.14 10.37 -11.09
C ASN A 22 0.14 9.09 -10.28
N VAL A 23 1.15 9.10 -9.42
CA VAL A 23 1.34 8.02 -8.45
C VAL A 23 0.26 8.11 -7.37
N LEU A 24 -0.52 7.03 -7.22
CA LEU A 24 -1.70 7.00 -6.35
C LEU A 24 -1.40 6.74 -4.86
N SER A 25 -0.35 5.98 -4.57
CA SER A 25 -0.02 5.51 -3.22
C SER A 25 1.48 5.28 -3.07
N ILE A 26 1.92 5.23 -1.82
CA ILE A 26 3.30 4.96 -1.39
C ILE A 26 3.26 3.76 -0.45
N GLU A 27 4.15 2.80 -0.67
CA GLU A 27 4.36 1.58 0.13
C GLU A 27 5.84 1.19 0.02
N MET A 28 6.24 -0.05 0.38
CA MET A 28 7.67 -0.39 0.48
C MET A 28 8.10 -1.65 -0.30
N GLU A 29 7.18 -2.50 -0.77
CA GLU A 29 7.51 -3.86 -1.21
C GLU A 29 7.19 -4.18 -2.67
N ALA A 30 6.19 -3.54 -3.28
CA ALA A 30 5.61 -3.97 -4.55
C ALA A 30 6.63 -4.02 -5.70
N SER A 31 7.47 -2.98 -5.84
CA SER A 31 8.50 -2.95 -6.87
C SER A 31 9.53 -4.07 -6.72
N THR A 32 9.90 -4.43 -5.50
CA THR A 32 10.82 -5.54 -5.20
C THR A 32 10.20 -6.86 -5.60
N ILE A 33 8.95 -7.11 -5.18
CA ILE A 33 8.22 -8.34 -5.53
C ILE A 33 8.05 -8.46 -7.05
N PHE A 34 7.64 -7.39 -7.73
CA PHE A 34 7.44 -7.39 -9.19
C PHE A 34 8.75 -7.62 -9.94
N THR A 35 9.84 -7.02 -9.48
CA THR A 35 11.17 -7.23 -10.07
C THR A 35 11.61 -8.69 -9.93
N LEU A 36 11.48 -9.27 -8.73
CA LEU A 36 11.83 -10.68 -8.50
C LEU A 36 10.93 -11.64 -9.30
N ALA A 37 9.63 -11.37 -9.38
CA ALA A 37 8.69 -12.19 -10.15
C ALA A 37 9.04 -12.16 -11.65
N ALA A 38 9.34 -10.98 -12.19
CA ALA A 38 9.78 -10.82 -13.58
C ALA A 38 11.07 -11.60 -13.86
N LEU A 39 12.09 -11.50 -12.98
CA LEU A 39 13.34 -12.26 -13.08
C LEU A 39 13.12 -13.79 -13.02
N ARG A 40 12.04 -14.24 -12.36
CA ARG A 40 11.70 -15.66 -12.22
C ARG A 40 10.64 -16.14 -13.22
N GLY A 41 10.20 -15.28 -14.15
CA GLY A 41 9.13 -15.61 -15.10
C GLY A 41 7.81 -15.98 -14.40
N LYS A 42 7.51 -15.34 -13.26
CA LYS A 42 6.28 -15.55 -12.48
C LYS A 42 5.35 -14.34 -12.60
N PRO A 43 4.02 -14.54 -12.67
CA PRO A 43 3.08 -13.44 -12.54
C PRO A 43 3.10 -12.90 -11.10
N ALA A 44 2.86 -11.60 -10.96
CA ALA A 44 2.69 -10.95 -9.67
C ALA A 44 1.70 -9.78 -9.80
N GLY A 45 1.04 -9.46 -8.69
CA GLY A 45 0.12 -8.34 -8.56
C GLY A 45 0.09 -7.87 -7.11
N ALA A 46 -0.47 -6.68 -6.87
CA ALA A 46 -0.63 -6.12 -5.54
C ALA A 46 -1.98 -5.42 -5.45
N ILE A 47 -2.64 -5.60 -4.30
CA ILE A 47 -3.78 -4.82 -3.82
C ILE A 47 -3.33 -4.14 -2.52
N MET A 48 -3.87 -2.96 -2.24
CA MET A 48 -3.49 -2.14 -1.09
C MET A 48 -4.71 -1.39 -0.56
N VAL A 49 -4.78 -1.24 0.77
CA VAL A 49 -5.66 -0.29 1.46
C VAL A 49 -4.91 1.00 1.80
N VAL A 50 -5.57 2.13 1.61
CA VAL A 50 -5.05 3.44 2.00
C VAL A 50 -5.36 3.70 3.47
N ASP A 51 -4.33 3.75 4.30
CA ASP A 51 -4.43 3.98 5.75
C ASP A 51 -4.11 5.42 6.17
N GLY A 52 -3.72 6.27 5.22
CA GLY A 52 -3.35 7.66 5.51
C GLY A 52 -3.19 8.53 4.27
N ASN A 53 -2.89 9.82 4.52
CA ASN A 53 -2.60 10.77 3.45
C ASN A 53 -1.53 11.78 3.89
N LEU A 54 -0.34 11.65 3.32
CA LEU A 54 0.81 12.49 3.66
C LEU A 54 0.58 13.98 3.32
N VAL A 55 -0.11 14.28 2.22
CA VAL A 55 -0.40 15.66 1.79
C VAL A 55 -1.38 16.35 2.74
N LYS A 56 -2.34 15.60 3.30
CA LYS A 56 -3.32 16.10 4.28
C LYS A 56 -2.79 16.07 5.71
N GLY A 57 -1.56 15.60 5.95
CA GLY A 57 -1.00 15.44 7.29
C GLY A 57 -1.68 14.34 8.12
N THR A 58 -2.43 13.43 7.49
CA THR A 58 -3.06 12.28 8.14
C THR A 58 -2.30 10.99 7.80
N GLY A 59 -0.98 11.09 7.65
CA GLY A 59 -0.12 9.92 7.44
C GLY A 59 -0.08 9.03 8.68
N LYS A 60 0.31 7.77 8.48
CA LYS A 60 0.55 6.83 9.59
C LYS A 60 1.70 7.37 10.45
N GLY A 61 1.47 7.45 11.76
CA GLY A 61 2.44 7.88 12.77
C GLY A 61 2.77 6.75 13.74
N GLU A 62 3.46 7.09 14.84
CA GLU A 62 3.56 6.20 16.00
C GLU A 62 2.18 6.01 16.63
N PHE A 63 1.91 4.80 17.15
CA PHE A 63 0.66 4.48 17.83
C PHE A 63 0.86 4.43 19.33
N GLU A 64 -0.08 4.99 20.08
CA GLU A 64 -0.21 4.76 21.51
C GLU A 64 -1.18 3.60 21.80
N PRO A 65 -1.00 2.87 22.92
CA PRO A 65 -1.96 1.86 23.32
C PRO A 65 -3.38 2.42 23.45
N GLY A 66 -4.30 1.94 22.60
CA GLY A 66 -5.69 2.37 22.54
C GLY A 66 -6.03 3.28 21.36
N ASP A 67 -5.05 3.65 20.53
CA ASP A 67 -5.31 4.43 19.32
C ASP A 67 -6.14 3.64 18.28
N LYS A 68 -7.04 4.36 17.61
CA LYS A 68 -7.86 3.88 16.49
C LYS A 68 -7.67 4.75 15.25
N THR A 69 -6.41 5.06 14.93
CA THR A 69 -6.02 5.88 13.78
C THR A 69 -5.20 5.03 12.80
N GLY A 70 -4.88 5.58 11.63
CA GLY A 70 -4.10 4.87 10.61
C GLY A 70 -4.71 3.51 10.27
N GLU A 71 -3.89 2.46 10.31
CA GLU A 71 -4.33 1.08 10.06
C GLU A 71 -5.38 0.58 11.06
N LEU A 72 -5.39 1.08 12.30
CA LEU A 72 -6.30 0.66 13.36
C LEU A 72 -7.67 1.37 13.31
N ALA A 73 -7.86 2.32 12.41
CA ALA A 73 -9.16 2.99 12.25
C ALA A 73 -10.22 2.01 11.75
N ASP A 74 -11.43 2.05 12.33
CA ASP A 74 -12.51 1.08 12.04
C ASP A 74 -12.84 0.98 10.52
N ARG A 75 -12.76 2.10 9.79
CA ARG A 75 -12.94 2.14 8.33
C ARG A 75 -11.80 1.45 7.56
N VAL A 76 -10.57 1.64 8.01
CA VAL A 76 -9.38 1.02 7.40
C VAL A 76 -9.40 -0.47 7.66
N GLN A 77 -9.73 -0.89 8.89
CA GLN A 77 -9.97 -2.30 9.23
C GLN A 77 -11.03 -2.95 8.34
N SER A 78 -12.18 -2.28 8.13
CA SER A 78 -13.22 -2.78 7.22
C SER A 78 -12.73 -2.88 5.76
N SER A 79 -11.87 -1.96 5.34
CA SER A 79 -11.28 -1.97 3.99
C SER A 79 -10.24 -3.08 3.84
N ILE A 80 -9.49 -3.39 4.90
CA ILE A 80 -8.56 -4.54 4.97
C ILE A 80 -9.34 -5.85 4.85
N ASP A 81 -10.48 -5.99 5.53
CA ASP A 81 -11.34 -7.15 5.38
C ASP A 81 -11.81 -7.34 3.92
N ASP A 82 -12.20 -6.25 3.25
CA ASP A 82 -12.61 -6.28 1.85
C ASP A 82 -11.43 -6.57 0.90
N GLU A 83 -10.26 -5.99 1.15
CA GLU A 83 -9.01 -6.28 0.44
C GLU A 83 -8.66 -7.77 0.52
N ILE A 84 -8.71 -8.35 1.73
CA ILE A 84 -8.43 -9.78 1.95
C ILE A 84 -9.42 -10.64 1.15
N ARG A 85 -10.72 -10.31 1.17
CA ARG A 85 -11.73 -11.03 0.38
C ARG A 85 -11.43 -10.97 -1.12
N VAL A 86 -11.07 -9.80 -1.63
CA VAL A 86 -10.72 -9.60 -3.05
C VAL A 86 -9.46 -10.38 -3.40
N ALA A 87 -8.43 -10.32 -2.57
CA ALA A 87 -7.18 -11.04 -2.78
C ALA A 87 -7.39 -12.56 -2.82
N ILE A 88 -8.12 -13.11 -1.84
CA ILE A 88 -8.47 -14.54 -1.80
C ILE A 88 -9.25 -14.92 -3.05
N ARG A 89 -10.25 -14.12 -3.45
CA ARG A 89 -11.05 -14.43 -4.64
C ARG A 89 -10.21 -14.38 -5.92
N ALA A 90 -9.29 -13.43 -6.04
CA ALA A 90 -8.37 -13.36 -7.17
C ALA A 90 -7.49 -14.62 -7.26
N CYS A 91 -6.94 -15.09 -6.12
CA CYS A 91 -6.16 -16.33 -6.09
C CYS A 91 -6.99 -17.54 -6.56
N GLN A 92 -8.22 -17.70 -6.08
CA GLN A 92 -9.11 -18.79 -6.51
C GLN A 92 -9.36 -18.76 -8.02
N ILE A 93 -9.65 -17.57 -8.59
CA ILE A 93 -9.86 -17.41 -10.03
C ILE A 93 -8.61 -17.79 -10.81
N LEU A 94 -7.42 -17.45 -10.31
CA LEU A 94 -6.15 -17.77 -10.96
C LEU A 94 -5.76 -19.25 -10.84
N GLU A 95 -6.18 -19.94 -9.78
CA GLU A 95 -5.99 -21.40 -9.63
C GLU A 95 -6.91 -22.20 -10.57
N GLU A 96 -8.08 -21.66 -10.90
CA GLU A 96 -9.05 -22.27 -11.81
C GLU A 96 -8.74 -22.04 -13.31
N ALA A 97 -7.81 -21.14 -13.64
CA ALA A 97 -7.47 -20.71 -15.01
C ALA A 97 -6.29 -21.49 -15.62
#